data_AF-A0A562IZK5-F1
#
_entry.id   AF-A0A562IZK5-F1
#
_cell.length_a   1.000
_cell.length_b   1.000
_cell.length_c   1.000
_cell.angle_alpha   90.00
_cell.angle_beta   90.00
_cell.angle_gamma   90.00
#
_symmetry.space_group_name_H-M   'P 1'
#
loop_
_entity.id
_entity.type
_entity.pdbx_description
1 polymer ?
#
loop_
_entity_poly.entity_id
_entity_poly.type
_entity_poly.pdbx_seq_one_letter_code
_entity_poly.pdbx_strand_id
1 'polypeptide(L)'
;MKDAGQVAHWVAEYPLNPTEIDCAVAVKLKILDGKCKMPPSEKVVMALLYDCISHLPGERLPASMRDLIAQVGPQPDEPQKLSIYEQRVLAETIISRPIMKTFKARIRTQGLLDPQDLEDSE
;
A
#
# COMPACT_ATOMS: atom_id res chain seq x y z
N MET A 1 -10.61 13.28 -5.98
CA MET A 1 -10.12 11.91 -5.72
C MET A 1 -9.69 11.33 -7.05
N LYS A 2 -8.49 10.74 -7.14
CA LYS A 2 -8.01 10.17 -8.41
C LYS A 2 -8.74 8.86 -8.72
N ASP A 3 -9.10 8.64 -9.98
CA ASP A 3 -9.69 7.39 -10.46
C ASP A 3 -8.61 6.39 -10.93
N ALA A 4 -9.04 5.20 -11.36
CA ALA A 4 -8.15 4.13 -11.80
C ALA A 4 -7.28 4.53 -13.01
N GLY A 5 -7.83 5.29 -13.97
CA GLY A 5 -7.10 5.73 -15.16
C GLY A 5 -6.02 6.76 -14.81
N GLN A 6 -6.33 7.68 -13.90
CA GLN A 6 -5.37 8.66 -13.39
C GLN A 6 -4.23 8.01 -12.60
N VAL A 7 -4.53 7.00 -11.78
CA VAL A 7 -3.49 6.26 -11.04
C VAL A 7 -2.62 5.43 -11.98
N ALA A 8 -3.21 4.75 -12.97
CA ALA A 8 -2.44 3.99 -13.95
C ALA A 8 -1.49 4.88 -14.78
N HIS A 9 -1.96 6.06 -15.21
CA HIS A 9 -1.12 7.03 -15.89
C HIS A 9 0.03 7.49 -15.00
N TRP A 10 -0.25 7.79 -13.73
CA TRP A 10 0.77 8.17 -12.76
C TRP A 10 1.84 7.08 -12.56
N VAL A 11 1.45 5.80 -12.49
CA VAL A 11 2.40 4.68 -12.37
C VAL A 11 3.31 4.57 -13.59
N ALA A 12 2.79 4.86 -14.79
CA ALA A 12 3.58 4.86 -16.01
C ALA A 12 4.58 6.03 -16.05
N GLU A 13 4.21 7.20 -15.54
CA GLU A 13 5.06 8.39 -15.47
C GLU A 13 6.11 8.28 -14.35
N TYR A 14 5.74 7.70 -13.21
CA TYR A 14 6.59 7.55 -12.02
C TYR A 14 6.71 6.09 -11.58
N PRO A 15 7.44 5.23 -12.32
CA PRO A 15 7.60 3.82 -11.95
C PRO A 15 8.10 3.64 -10.51
N LEU A 16 7.59 2.60 -9.84
CA LEU A 16 8.01 2.24 -8.49
C LEU A 16 9.19 1.27 -8.55
N ASN A 17 10.14 1.45 -7.63
CA ASN A 17 11.18 0.45 -7.40
C ASN A 17 10.65 -0.72 -6.53
N PRO A 18 11.38 -1.85 -6.46
CA PRO A 18 10.98 -3.02 -5.67
C PRO A 18 10.67 -2.74 -4.18
N THR A 19 11.43 -1.88 -3.51
CA THR A 19 11.15 -1.49 -2.11
C THR A 19 9.84 -0.66 -2.00
N GLU A 20 9.52 0.17 -2.99
CA GLU A 20 8.27 0.93 -3.01
C GLU A 20 7.05 0.06 -3.31
N ILE A 21 7.24 -0.98 -4.14
CA ILE A 21 6.24 -2.04 -4.35
C ILE A 21 5.92 -2.71 -3.01
N ASP A 22 6.94 -3.07 -2.21
CA ASP A 22 6.72 -3.62 -0.87
C ASP A 22 5.97 -2.65 0.06
N CYS A 23 6.25 -1.35 -0.03
CA CYS A 23 5.52 -0.35 0.77
C CYS A 23 4.03 -0.33 0.39
N ALA A 24 3.71 -0.37 -0.90
CA ALA A 24 2.33 -0.43 -1.36
C ALA A 24 1.62 -1.74 -0.93
N VAL A 25 2.30 -2.88 -0.97
CA VAL A 25 1.80 -4.16 -0.42
C VAL A 25 1.49 -4.02 1.08
N ALA A 26 2.42 -3.47 1.87
CA ALA A 26 2.22 -3.27 3.30
C ALA A 26 1.04 -2.33 3.59
N VAL A 27 0.85 -1.25 2.81
CA VAL A 27 -0.31 -0.37 2.95
C VAL A 27 -1.60 -1.09 2.57
N LYS A 28 -1.63 -1.90 1.50
CA LYS A 28 -2.81 -2.69 1.11
C LYS A 28 -3.22 -3.66 2.23
N LEU A 29 -2.27 -4.35 2.87
CA LEU A 29 -2.55 -5.18 4.05
C LEU A 29 -3.17 -4.37 5.20
N LYS A 30 -2.64 -3.18 5.50
CA LYS A 30 -3.21 -2.29 6.53
C LYS A 30 -4.62 -1.79 6.18
N ILE A 31 -4.93 -1.61 4.90
CA ILE A 31 -6.27 -1.25 4.44
C ILE A 31 -7.23 -2.41 4.68
N LEU A 32 -6.86 -3.63 4.27
CA LEU A 32 -7.67 -4.83 4.48
C LEU A 32 -7.89 -5.17 5.95
N ASP A 33 -6.88 -4.95 6.82
CA ASP A 33 -6.98 -5.13 8.28
C ASP A 33 -7.67 -3.96 9.00
N GLY A 34 -8.06 -2.90 8.28
CA GLY A 34 -8.68 -1.71 8.88
C GLY A 34 -7.76 -0.88 9.79
N LYS A 35 -6.44 -1.11 9.78
CA LYS A 35 -5.44 -0.38 10.59
C LYS A 35 -4.80 0.81 9.88
N CYS A 36 -5.13 1.05 8.61
CA CYS A 36 -4.64 2.21 7.87
C CYS A 36 -5.32 3.51 8.36
N LYS A 37 -4.51 4.50 8.76
CA LYS A 37 -4.96 5.82 9.25
C LYS A 37 -5.11 6.90 8.17
N MET A 38 -4.79 6.58 6.91
CA MET A 38 -4.92 7.53 5.80
C MET A 38 -6.39 7.95 5.61
N PRO A 39 -6.69 9.15 5.11
CA PRO A 39 -8.05 9.55 4.74
C PRO A 39 -8.72 8.53 3.80
N PRO A 40 -10.06 8.37 3.84
CA PRO A 40 -10.76 7.41 2.99
C PRO A 40 -10.44 7.57 1.49
N SER A 41 -10.33 8.80 1.01
CA SER A 41 -9.93 9.12 -0.37
C SER A 41 -8.53 8.62 -0.70
N GLU A 42 -7.55 8.80 0.19
CA GLU A 42 -6.19 8.31 -0.02
C GLU A 42 -6.11 6.77 0.05
N LYS A 43 -6.93 6.11 0.89
CA LYS A 43 -7.02 4.64 0.93
C LYS A 43 -7.48 4.08 -0.41
N VAL A 44 -8.45 4.74 -1.07
CA VAL A 44 -8.90 4.36 -2.41
C VAL A 44 -7.76 4.49 -3.41
N VAL A 45 -7.03 5.62 -3.41
CA VAL A 45 -5.88 5.82 -4.30
C VAL A 45 -4.79 4.77 -4.06
N MET A 46 -4.48 4.43 -2.81
CA MET A 46 -3.51 3.39 -2.48
C MET A 46 -3.97 1.98 -2.89
N ALA A 47 -5.26 1.69 -2.79
CA ALA A 47 -5.81 0.42 -3.27
C ALA A 47 -5.66 0.31 -4.81
N LEU A 48 -5.99 1.38 -5.54
CA LEU A 48 -5.81 1.45 -7.00
C LEU A 48 -4.33 1.35 -7.39
N LEU A 49 -3.45 2.04 -6.66
CA LEU A 49 -2.00 1.96 -6.87
C LEU A 49 -1.53 0.50 -6.76
N TYR A 50 -1.90 -0.17 -5.67
CA TYR A 50 -1.59 -1.58 -5.47
C TYR A 50 -2.10 -2.43 -6.63
N ASP A 51 -3.34 -2.22 -7.07
CA ASP A 51 -3.93 -3.02 -8.16
C ASP A 51 -3.09 -2.87 -9.45
N CYS A 52 -2.63 -1.64 -9.77
CA CYS A 52 -1.75 -1.36 -10.91
C CYS A 52 -0.38 -2.05 -10.82
N ILE A 53 0.19 -2.23 -9.62
CA ILE A 53 1.54 -2.77 -9.42
C ILE A 53 1.56 -4.20 -8.87
N SER A 54 0.39 -4.82 -8.67
CA SER A 54 0.22 -6.12 -7.98
C SER A 54 0.98 -7.27 -8.63
N HIS A 55 1.28 -7.16 -9.91
CA HIS A 55 2.01 -8.14 -10.71
C HIS A 55 3.54 -7.96 -10.65
N LEU A 56 4.04 -6.85 -10.10
CA LEU A 56 5.47 -6.56 -10.03
C LEU A 56 6.11 -7.16 -8.77
N PRO A 57 7.37 -7.63 -8.85
CA PRO A 57 8.07 -8.16 -7.68
C PRO A 57 8.52 -7.04 -6.74
N GLY A 58 8.33 -7.28 -5.45
CA GLY A 58 8.98 -6.52 -4.37
C GLY A 58 10.40 -7.00 -4.09
N GLU A 59 11.06 -6.38 -3.10
CA GLU A 59 12.44 -6.68 -2.69
C GLU A 59 12.52 -7.53 -1.43
N ARG A 60 11.66 -7.24 -0.45
CA ARG A 60 11.75 -7.72 0.94
C ARG A 60 10.57 -8.57 1.35
N LEU A 61 9.37 -8.24 0.86
CA LEU A 61 8.17 -9.00 1.23
C LEU A 61 8.02 -10.24 0.34
N PRO A 62 7.70 -11.40 0.93
CA PRO A 62 7.52 -12.63 0.16
C PRO A 62 6.32 -12.50 -0.79
N ALA A 63 6.39 -13.19 -1.93
CA ALA A 63 5.32 -13.19 -2.93
C ALA A 63 3.97 -13.69 -2.36
N SER A 64 4.02 -14.58 -1.36
CA SER A 64 2.85 -15.10 -0.66
C SER A 64 1.94 -14.01 -0.06
N MET A 65 2.47 -12.84 0.29
CA MET A 65 1.63 -11.72 0.75
C MET A 65 0.76 -11.16 -0.37
N ARG A 66 1.28 -11.05 -1.60
CA ARG A 66 0.49 -10.63 -2.76
C ARG A 66 -0.51 -11.71 -3.15
N ASP A 67 -0.10 -12.98 -3.08
CA ASP A 67 -0.99 -14.12 -3.32
C ASP A 67 -2.16 -14.13 -2.33
N LEU A 68 -1.91 -13.84 -1.04
CA LEU A 68 -2.96 -13.70 -0.04
C LEU A 68 -3.89 -12.54 -0.39
N ILE A 69 -3.37 -11.35 -0.68
CA ILE A 69 -4.21 -10.19 -1.04
C ILE A 69 -5.10 -10.51 -2.25
N ALA A 70 -4.59 -11.21 -3.25
CA ALA A 70 -5.36 -11.61 -4.43
C ALA A 70 -6.52 -12.56 -4.10
N GLN A 71 -6.39 -13.39 -3.05
CA GLN A 71 -7.40 -14.36 -2.63
C GLN A 71 -8.51 -13.76 -1.75
N VAL A 72 -8.20 -12.69 -1.01
CA VAL A 72 -9.03 -12.22 0.11
C VAL A 72 -10.17 -11.28 -0.31
N GLY A 73 -10.17 -10.80 -1.56
CA GLY A 73 -11.23 -9.91 -2.05
C GLY A 73 -11.38 -8.62 -1.23
N PRO A 74 -12.45 -7.82 -1.45
CA PRO A 74 -12.66 -6.56 -0.73
C PRO A 74 -13.24 -6.73 0.69
N GLN A 75 -13.81 -7.89 1.00
CA GLN A 75 -14.44 -8.18 2.29
C GLN A 75 -14.00 -9.56 2.81
N PRO A 76 -12.87 -9.63 3.54
CA PRO A 76 -12.40 -10.89 4.14
C PRO A 76 -13.43 -11.50 5.09
N ASP A 77 -13.57 -12.82 5.06
CA ASP A 77 -14.21 -13.59 6.13
C ASP A 77 -13.32 -13.64 7.39
N GLU A 78 -13.81 -14.25 8.48
CA GLU A 78 -13.06 -14.29 9.75
C GLU A 78 -11.69 -14.99 9.65
N PRO A 79 -11.57 -16.20 9.06
CA PRO A 79 -10.26 -16.82 8.82
C PRO A 79 -9.31 -15.95 7.97
N GLN A 80 -9.83 -15.30 6.94
CA GLN A 80 -9.05 -14.40 6.08
C GLN A 80 -8.60 -13.15 6.84
N LYS A 81 -9.44 -12.58 7.71
CA LYS A 81 -9.06 -11.44 8.58
C LYS A 81 -7.89 -11.81 9.47
N LEU A 82 -7.89 -13.00 10.07
CA LEU A 82 -6.79 -13.46 10.91
C LEU A 82 -5.49 -13.58 10.08
N SER A 83 -5.58 -14.18 8.89
CA SER A 83 -4.44 -14.32 7.98
C SER A 83 -3.87 -12.96 7.56
N ILE A 84 -4.74 -12.00 7.23
CA ILE A 84 -4.37 -10.63 6.88
C ILE A 84 -3.71 -9.91 8.06
N TYR A 85 -4.24 -10.07 9.26
CA TYR A 85 -3.65 -9.51 10.49
C TYR A 85 -2.21 -10.01 10.68
N GLU A 86 -1.98 -11.32 10.59
CA GLU A 86 -0.65 -11.92 10.74
C GLU A 86 0.33 -11.40 9.68
N GLN A 87 -0.08 -11.40 8.41
CA GLN A 87 0.76 -10.89 7.33
C GLN A 87 1.05 -9.39 7.46
N ARG A 88 0.08 -8.60 7.93
CA ARG A 88 0.29 -7.17 8.21
C ARG A 88 1.34 -6.98 9.30
N VAL A 89 1.24 -7.71 10.42
CA VAL A 89 2.24 -7.62 11.50
C VAL A 89 3.63 -7.97 10.97
N LEU A 90 3.76 -9.04 10.19
CA LEU A 90 5.03 -9.42 9.58
C LEU A 90 5.54 -8.35 8.60
N ALA A 91 4.68 -7.77 7.77
CA ALA A 91 5.08 -6.69 6.87
C ALA A 91 5.59 -5.45 7.63
N GLU A 92 5.01 -5.13 8.79
CA GLU A 92 5.46 -4.02 9.64
C GLU A 92 6.81 -4.26 10.32
N THR A 93 7.22 -5.51 10.54
CA THR A 93 8.58 -5.81 11.04
C THR A 93 9.63 -5.71 9.93
N ILE A 94 9.24 -5.96 8.68
CA ILE A 94 10.14 -5.92 7.51
C ILE A 94 10.27 -4.50 6.96
N ILE A 95 9.16 -3.76 6.85
CA ILE A 95 9.12 -2.40 6.30
C ILE A 95 9.23 -1.38 7.42
N SER A 96 10.44 -0.87 7.59
CA SER A 96 10.74 0.11 8.64
C SER A 96 10.00 1.44 8.43
N ARG A 97 9.76 2.17 9.53
CA ARG A 97 9.14 3.51 9.48
C ARG A 97 9.87 4.49 8.55
N PRO A 98 11.22 4.56 8.52
CA PRO A 98 11.94 5.43 7.57
C PRO A 98 11.69 5.10 6.09
N ILE A 99 11.63 3.81 5.74
CA ILE A 99 11.33 3.36 4.37
C ILE A 99 9.93 3.82 3.97
N MET A 100 8.92 3.52 4.81
CA MET A 100 7.54 3.93 4.57
C MET A 100 7.38 5.45 4.49
N LYS A 101 8.08 6.21 5.35
CA LYS A 101 8.06 7.68 5.34
C LYS A 101 8.61 8.23 4.03
N THR A 102 9.73 7.68 3.54
CA THR A 102 10.35 8.07 2.27
C THR A 102 9.42 7.80 1.09
N PHE A 103 8.82 6.61 1.05
CA PHE A 103 7.83 6.25 0.03
C PHE A 103 6.63 7.21 0.02
N LYS A 104 6.00 7.45 1.18
CA LYS A 104 4.86 8.38 1.30
C LYS A 104 5.23 9.81 0.89
N ALA A 105 6.42 10.28 1.25
CA ALA A 105 6.90 11.60 0.87
C ALA A 105 7.07 11.72 -0.65
N ARG A 106 7.64 10.70 -1.31
CA ARG A 106 7.80 10.68 -2.76
C ARG A 106 6.45 10.71 -3.47
N ILE A 107 5.51 9.81 -3.14
CA ILE A 107 4.22 9.75 -3.84
C ILE A 107 3.38 11.03 -3.64
N ARG A 108 3.57 11.76 -2.53
CA ARG A 108 2.98 13.10 -2.33
C ARG A 108 3.66 14.16 -3.15
N THR A 109 4.99 14.18 -3.17
CA THR A 109 5.78 15.14 -3.96
C THR A 109 5.46 15.01 -5.44
N GLN A 110 5.27 13.77 -5.92
CA GLN A 110 4.87 13.47 -7.29
C GLN A 110 3.35 13.57 -7.52
N GLY A 111 2.60 14.11 -6.56
CA GLY A 111 1.20 14.45 -6.71
C GLY A 111 0.23 13.27 -6.78
N LEU A 112 0.60 12.05 -6.39
CA LEU A 112 -0.34 10.92 -6.30
C LEU A 112 -1.31 11.08 -5.13
N LEU A 113 -0.78 11.44 -3.96
CA LEU A 113 -1.55 11.76 -2.77
C LEU A 113 -1.49 13.25 -2.49
N ASP A 114 -2.45 13.75 -1.71
CA ASP A 114 -2.47 15.15 -1.30
C ASP A 114 -1.27 15.44 -0.37
N PRO A 115 -0.71 16.65 -0.40
CA PRO A 115 0.31 17.05 0.57
C PRO A 115 -0.23 16.85 1.98
N GLN A 116 0.55 16.20 2.84
CA GLN A 116 0.19 16.10 4.25
C GLN A 116 0.55 17.43 4.91
N ASP A 117 -0.42 18.08 5.57
CA ASP A 117 -0.08 19.03 6.62
C ASP A 117 0.74 18.26 7.67
N LEU A 118 1.89 18.82 8.04
CA LEU A 118 2.91 18.19 8.88
C LEU A 118 2.42 18.01 10.33
N GLU A 119 1.47 17.10 10.58
CA GLU A 119 1.05 16.70 11.93
C GLU A 119 0.91 15.17 12.00
N ASP A 120 1.99 14.45 11.73
CA ASP A 120 2.18 13.08 12.25
C ASP A 120 3.39 13.11 13.19
N SER A 121 3.18 13.66 14.38
CA SER A 121 4.11 13.56 15.51
C SER A 121 4.08 12.14 16.07
N GLU A 122 5.24 11.48 15.97
CA GLU A 122 5.83 10.36 16.77
C GLU A 122 4.96 9.17 17.23
#